data_AF-A0A7T4UJ87-F1
#
_entry.id   AF-A0A7T4UJ87-F1
#
_cell.length_a   1.000
_cell.length_b   1.000
_cell.length_c   1.000
_cell.angle_alpha   90.00
_cell.angle_beta   90.00
_cell.angle_gamma   90.00
#
_symmetry.space_group_name_H-M   'P 1'
#
loop_
_entity.id
_entity.type
_entity.pdbx_description
1 polymer ?
#
loop_
_entity_poly.entity_id
_entity_poly.type
_entity_poly.pdbx_seq_one_letter_code
_entity_poly.pdbx_strand_id
1 'polypeptide(L)'
;MLNLFKKNNSYPKETQPGNIHIQDDHLFYEDHTNEERVNLSILKYAYVEILGEDPYLFLFDYRQHYIPILQNGFSKIYPQLSERFGFDNALFFKIINSKKEQKHRIWIDKKETNYQILTDRHSDYIDGLEVQTTPPLFVSWDTSYEEFLKLNIGHLYESEFETSYFKIDYPVRIGSLVINNLEFYYDENDRQNIAVQSYSTTLYADSNSDKSYYELRKLWMEEIPTDIENAGYERDDQKYLTFDLDGIGLSICYTYDVDSQYDDGGTSLSINNYRDYSEIIVRDTIELNPESTKILSFETWLDFQPDYKNNANVIAVPQLLNENTQYHNAVWLANDHTFGFTGDQYAIQFNRTDISQIIVQNVLPAKGGGYVEFFVRLKSDDLVAIYYGEQNALDAYVQPLQELLGIEVLTPEPYYNC
;
A
#
# COMPACT_ATOMS: atom_id res chain seq x y z
N MET A 1 42.27 40.65 -13.93
CA MET A 1 41.51 39.97 -15.00
C MET A 1 42.22 38.67 -15.35
N LEU A 2 41.71 37.53 -14.88
CA LEU A 2 41.98 36.20 -15.44
C LEU A 2 40.93 35.26 -14.87
N ASN A 3 39.91 35.00 -15.67
CA ASN A 3 38.76 34.17 -15.38
C ASN A 3 38.64 33.20 -16.55
N LEU A 4 39.42 32.10 -16.56
CA LEU A 4 39.51 31.19 -17.71
C LEU A 4 39.78 29.74 -17.26
N PHE A 5 38.89 29.21 -16.43
CA PHE A 5 38.58 27.79 -16.39
C PHE A 5 37.05 27.63 -16.32
N LYS A 6 36.34 28.01 -17.39
CA LYS A 6 35.00 27.47 -17.60
C LYS A 6 35.19 26.02 -18.00
N LYS A 7 34.94 25.08 -17.09
CA LYS A 7 34.69 23.69 -17.48
C LYS A 7 33.54 23.73 -18.49
N ASN A 8 33.77 23.24 -19.71
CA ASN A 8 32.71 23.13 -20.70
C ASN A 8 31.72 22.07 -20.21
N ASN A 9 30.58 22.52 -19.74
CA ASN A 9 29.39 21.70 -19.53
C ASN A 9 28.84 21.32 -20.91
N SER A 10 29.44 20.33 -21.57
CA SER A 10 28.97 19.81 -22.84
C SER A 10 28.07 18.61 -22.62
N TYR A 11 26.91 18.62 -23.27
CA TYR A 11 26.09 17.43 -23.42
C TYR A 11 26.84 16.39 -24.28
N PRO A 12 26.63 15.08 -24.02
CA PRO A 12 27.00 14.07 -24.98
C PRO A 12 26.23 14.27 -26.28
N LYS A 13 26.71 13.65 -27.36
CA LYS A 13 25.99 13.67 -28.64
C LYS A 13 24.70 12.87 -28.48
N GLU A 14 23.57 13.49 -28.78
CA GLU A 14 22.27 12.81 -28.89
C GLU A 14 22.31 11.84 -30.07
N THR A 15 22.09 10.55 -29.80
CA THR A 15 22.20 9.46 -30.78
C THR A 15 20.98 8.54 -30.79
N GLN A 16 20.08 8.67 -29.81
CA GLN A 16 18.90 7.85 -29.69
C GLN A 16 17.69 8.59 -30.30
N PRO A 17 16.84 7.89 -31.08
CA PRO A 17 15.60 8.46 -31.58
C PRO A 17 14.63 8.76 -30.42
N GLY A 18 13.71 9.68 -30.67
CA GLY A 18 12.61 9.99 -29.78
C GLY A 18 12.25 11.47 -29.75
N ASN A 19 11.09 11.78 -29.21
CA ASN A 19 10.58 13.13 -29.07
C ASN A 19 10.40 13.51 -27.60
N ILE A 20 11.36 14.25 -27.05
CA ILE A 20 11.25 14.82 -25.71
C ILE A 20 10.77 16.27 -25.77
N HIS A 21 9.70 16.58 -25.05
CA HIS A 21 9.12 17.92 -25.00
C HIS A 21 8.35 18.18 -23.70
N ILE A 22 8.22 19.46 -23.34
CA ILE A 22 7.39 19.89 -22.21
C ILE A 22 6.13 20.52 -22.77
N GLN A 23 4.98 20.11 -22.24
CA GLN A 23 3.70 20.77 -22.46
C GLN A 23 3.03 20.98 -21.10
N ASP A 24 2.73 22.24 -20.78
CA ASP A 24 2.22 22.65 -19.47
C ASP A 24 3.12 22.16 -18.32
N ASP A 25 2.56 21.40 -17.37
CA ASP A 25 3.28 20.79 -16.26
C ASP A 25 3.68 19.34 -16.51
N HIS A 26 3.75 18.92 -17.78
CA HIS A 26 4.13 17.56 -18.12
C HIS A 26 5.37 17.53 -19.03
N LEU A 27 6.29 16.64 -18.70
CA LEU A 27 7.39 16.25 -19.58
C LEU A 27 7.02 14.96 -20.28
N PHE A 28 7.01 14.98 -21.60
CA PHE A 28 6.79 13.81 -22.45
C PHE A 28 8.12 13.34 -23.02
N TYR A 29 8.34 12.03 -23.05
CA TYR A 29 9.52 11.40 -23.64
C TYR A 29 9.16 10.02 -24.20
N GLU A 30 9.95 9.51 -25.13
CA GLU A 30 9.75 8.14 -25.63
C GLU A 30 10.62 7.15 -24.88
N ASP A 31 10.02 6.04 -24.45
CA ASP A 31 10.69 4.85 -23.92
C ASP A 31 10.15 3.60 -24.62
N HIS A 32 11.05 2.75 -25.11
CA HIS A 32 10.69 1.53 -25.86
C HIS A 32 9.56 1.71 -26.91
N THR A 33 9.55 2.83 -27.63
CA THR A 33 8.53 3.25 -28.64
C THR A 33 7.17 3.70 -28.09
N ASN A 34 6.98 3.72 -26.78
CA ASN A 34 5.81 4.29 -26.12
C ASN A 34 6.13 5.72 -25.66
N GLU A 35 5.12 6.59 -25.70
CA GLU A 35 5.22 7.91 -25.09
C GLU A 35 4.91 7.79 -23.60
N GLU A 36 5.88 8.16 -22.78
CA GLU A 36 5.78 8.26 -21.32
C GLU A 36 5.65 9.72 -20.92
N ARG A 37 5.08 9.96 -19.73
CA ARG A 37 4.90 11.30 -19.19
C ARG A 37 5.31 11.39 -17.73
N VAL A 38 5.93 12.50 -17.36
CA VAL A 38 6.24 12.89 -15.97
C VAL A 38 5.40 14.11 -15.62
N ASN A 39 4.70 14.06 -14.49
CA ASN A 39 4.00 15.20 -13.92
C ASN A 39 4.97 16.07 -13.09
N LEU A 40 5.38 17.19 -13.68
CA LEU A 40 6.33 18.13 -13.11
C LEU A 40 5.76 18.95 -11.93
N SER A 41 4.43 18.95 -11.73
CA SER A 41 3.80 19.68 -10.62
C SER A 41 3.91 18.95 -9.27
N ILE A 42 4.14 17.64 -9.29
CA ILE A 42 4.21 16.76 -8.11
C ILE A 42 5.57 16.04 -7.97
N LEU A 43 6.57 16.46 -8.74
CA LEU A 43 7.91 15.89 -8.74
C LEU A 43 8.52 15.94 -7.31
N LYS A 44 8.98 14.79 -6.80
CA LYS A 44 9.57 14.69 -5.45
C LYS A 44 11.09 14.84 -5.45
N TYR A 45 11.78 14.21 -6.40
CA TYR A 45 13.24 14.27 -6.51
C TYR A 45 13.73 13.96 -7.92
N ALA A 46 14.97 14.36 -8.20
CA ALA A 46 15.65 14.10 -9.45
C ALA A 46 17.09 13.63 -9.22
N TYR A 47 17.48 12.62 -9.98
CA TYR A 47 18.80 12.02 -9.96
C TYR A 47 19.40 12.02 -11.36
N VAL A 48 20.73 11.93 -11.41
CA VAL A 48 21.48 11.58 -12.63
C VAL A 48 22.13 10.23 -12.41
N GLU A 49 21.97 9.34 -13.38
CA GLU A 49 22.41 7.95 -13.27
C GLU A 49 23.14 7.50 -14.53
N ILE A 50 24.11 6.61 -14.35
CA ILE A 50 24.72 5.86 -15.45
C ILE A 50 24.34 4.39 -15.23
N LEU A 51 23.58 3.81 -16.16
CA LEU A 51 23.18 2.40 -16.14
C LEU A 51 23.73 1.73 -17.39
N GLY A 52 24.57 0.69 -17.25
CA GLY A 52 25.10 -0.03 -18.42
C GLY A 52 25.85 0.87 -19.41
N GLU A 53 26.60 1.87 -18.90
CA GLU A 53 27.29 2.95 -19.64
C GLU A 53 26.39 4.08 -20.19
N ASP A 54 25.07 3.93 -20.16
CA ASP A 54 24.14 4.93 -20.69
C ASP A 54 23.71 5.94 -19.61
N PRO A 55 23.75 7.25 -19.90
CA PRO A 55 23.35 8.29 -18.97
C PRO A 55 21.83 8.54 -18.99
N TYR A 56 21.22 8.62 -17.81
CA TYR A 56 19.80 8.91 -17.60
C TYR A 56 19.59 10.11 -16.66
N LEU A 57 18.57 10.90 -16.95
CA LEU A 57 17.92 11.76 -15.97
C LEU A 57 16.80 10.95 -15.34
N PHE A 58 16.94 10.65 -14.06
CA PHE A 58 15.90 9.97 -13.30
C PHE A 58 15.00 11.01 -12.62
N LEU A 59 13.69 10.90 -12.83
CA LEU A 59 12.66 11.74 -12.22
C LEU A 59 11.66 10.87 -11.48
N PHE A 60 11.21 11.32 -10.30
CA PHE A 60 10.19 10.62 -9.52
C PHE A 60 9.03 11.53 -9.15
N ASP A 61 7.85 11.19 -9.65
CA ASP A 61 6.56 11.87 -9.45
C ASP A 61 5.50 10.88 -8.91
N TYR A 62 5.92 9.97 -8.02
CA TYR A 62 5.24 8.73 -7.62
C TYR A 62 5.42 7.55 -8.58
N ARG A 63 5.97 7.79 -9.79
CA ARG A 63 6.44 6.73 -10.69
C ARG A 63 7.92 6.94 -11.03
N GLN A 64 8.61 5.85 -11.36
CA GLN A 64 10.03 5.90 -11.73
C GLN A 64 10.17 6.21 -13.22
N HIS A 65 10.86 7.30 -13.56
CA HIS A 65 11.09 7.70 -14.94
C HIS A 65 12.59 7.79 -15.23
N TYR A 66 13.08 6.93 -16.13
CA TYR A 66 14.46 6.96 -16.60
C TYR A 66 14.50 7.58 -18.00
N ILE A 67 14.81 8.87 -18.07
CA ILE A 67 14.81 9.61 -19.34
C ILE A 67 16.21 9.54 -19.95
N PRO A 68 16.39 8.94 -21.14
CA PRO A 68 17.71 8.81 -21.75
C PRO A 68 18.29 10.18 -22.15
N ILE A 69 19.48 10.51 -21.66
CA ILE A 69 20.15 11.78 -21.98
C ILE A 69 20.60 11.83 -23.44
N LEU A 70 20.78 10.67 -24.06
CA LEU A 70 21.16 10.54 -25.47
C LEU A 70 19.99 10.70 -26.44
N GLN A 71 18.76 10.90 -25.95
CA GLN A 71 17.57 11.10 -26.77
C GLN A 71 17.58 12.46 -27.45
N ASN A 72 17.16 12.49 -28.72
CA ASN A 72 17.08 13.72 -29.50
C ASN A 72 16.16 14.76 -28.83
N GLY A 73 16.68 15.96 -28.59
CA GLY A 73 15.98 17.07 -27.95
C GLY A 73 16.28 17.25 -26.46
N PHE A 74 16.94 16.28 -25.81
CA PHE A 74 17.22 16.34 -24.36
C PHE A 74 17.98 17.62 -23.97
N SER A 75 19.00 18.00 -24.75
CA SER A 75 19.82 19.20 -24.51
C SER A 75 19.03 20.52 -24.57
N LYS A 76 17.84 20.52 -25.18
CA LYS A 76 16.90 21.67 -25.19
C LYS A 76 15.95 21.66 -24.00
N ILE A 77 15.62 20.48 -23.49
CA ILE A 77 14.66 20.29 -22.40
C ILE A 77 15.32 20.42 -21.03
N TYR A 78 16.50 19.82 -20.85
CA TYR A 78 17.21 19.86 -19.57
C TYR A 78 17.43 21.29 -19.02
N PRO A 79 17.82 22.31 -19.82
CA PRO A 79 17.93 23.68 -19.31
C PRO A 79 16.63 24.22 -18.72
N GLN A 80 15.48 23.88 -19.30
CA GLN A 80 14.17 24.32 -18.82
C GLN A 80 13.83 23.66 -17.48
N LEU A 81 14.08 22.36 -17.35
CA LEU A 81 13.91 21.63 -16.08
C LEU A 81 14.86 22.17 -15.00
N SER A 82 16.13 22.36 -15.36
CA SER A 82 17.14 22.89 -14.46
C SER A 82 16.81 24.30 -13.97
N GLU A 83 16.30 25.17 -14.86
CA GLU A 83 15.84 26.51 -14.48
C GLU A 83 14.60 26.45 -13.57
N ARG A 84 13.64 25.59 -13.88
CA ARG A 84 12.40 25.42 -13.10
C ARG A 84 12.66 24.93 -11.68
N PHE A 85 13.54 23.94 -11.51
CA PHE A 85 13.75 23.25 -10.23
C PHE A 85 15.05 23.65 -9.52
N GLY A 86 16.00 24.26 -10.23
CA GLY A 86 17.32 24.58 -9.66
C GLY A 86 18.24 23.36 -9.53
N PHE A 87 18.24 22.46 -10.51
CA PHE A 87 19.09 21.26 -10.51
C PHE A 87 20.57 21.60 -10.34
N ASP A 88 21.33 20.77 -9.62
CA ASP A 88 22.79 20.87 -9.53
C ASP A 88 23.44 20.51 -10.87
N ASN A 89 23.54 21.51 -11.74
CA ASN A 89 24.15 21.40 -13.06
C ASN A 89 25.62 20.98 -12.98
N ALA A 90 26.36 21.43 -11.97
CA ALA A 90 27.78 21.09 -11.87
C ALA A 90 27.95 19.58 -11.62
N LEU A 91 27.10 19.01 -10.77
CA LEU A 91 27.04 17.58 -10.54
C LEU A 91 26.52 16.84 -11.78
N PHE A 92 25.39 17.26 -12.34
CA PHE A 92 24.83 16.66 -13.56
C PHE A 92 25.87 16.50 -14.67
N PHE A 93 26.50 17.60 -15.12
CA PHE A 93 27.47 17.54 -16.21
C PHE A 93 28.75 16.76 -15.85
N LYS A 94 29.11 16.69 -14.56
CA LYS A 94 30.20 15.83 -14.09
C LYS A 94 29.85 14.35 -14.25
N ILE A 95 28.61 13.96 -13.96
CA ILE A 95 28.18 12.55 -13.99
C ILE A 95 27.95 12.06 -15.41
N ILE A 96 27.20 12.79 -16.24
CA ILE A 96 26.83 12.32 -17.60
C ILE A 96 28.04 12.11 -18.53
N ASN A 97 29.16 12.76 -18.22
CA ASN A 97 30.41 12.63 -18.98
C ASN A 97 31.33 11.54 -18.42
N SER A 98 30.91 10.88 -17.34
CA SER A 98 31.53 9.66 -16.83
C SER A 98 31.00 8.45 -17.57
N LYS A 99 31.83 7.42 -17.72
CA LYS A 99 31.45 6.10 -18.26
C LYS A 99 31.30 5.05 -17.18
N LYS A 100 31.18 5.48 -15.92
CA LYS A 100 31.09 4.59 -14.77
C LYS A 100 29.70 4.65 -14.20
N GLU A 101 29.15 3.49 -13.88
CA GLU A 101 27.93 3.35 -13.11
C GLU A 101 28.06 4.13 -11.80
N GLN A 102 27.09 5.00 -11.58
CA GLN A 102 26.98 5.85 -10.41
C GLN A 102 25.61 6.52 -10.44
N LYS A 103 25.11 6.85 -9.25
CA LYS A 103 23.85 7.52 -9.02
C LYS A 103 24.05 8.72 -8.12
N HIS A 104 23.45 9.85 -8.47
CA HIS A 104 23.58 11.08 -7.70
C HIS A 104 22.31 11.92 -7.74
N ARG A 105 21.79 12.30 -6.57
CA ARG A 105 20.71 13.28 -6.43
C ARG A 105 21.19 14.65 -6.91
N ILE A 106 20.46 15.25 -7.84
CA ILE A 106 20.72 16.62 -8.34
C ILE A 106 19.69 17.62 -7.85
N TRP A 107 18.55 17.13 -7.33
CA TRP A 107 17.49 17.95 -6.76
C TRP A 107 16.53 17.11 -5.90
N ILE A 108 15.91 17.77 -4.93
CA ILE A 108 14.84 17.24 -4.09
C ILE A 108 13.86 18.37 -3.76
N ASP A 109 12.58 18.05 -3.73
CA ASP A 109 11.55 18.98 -3.29
C ASP A 109 11.71 19.26 -1.78
N LYS A 110 11.85 20.53 -1.43
CA LYS A 110 12.07 20.93 -0.04
C LYS A 110 10.76 20.96 0.70
N LYS A 111 10.64 20.11 1.72
CA LYS A 111 9.47 20.07 2.59
C LYS A 111 9.72 20.85 3.86
N GLU A 112 8.71 21.59 4.30
CA GLU A 112 8.71 22.21 5.63
C GLU A 112 8.49 21.14 6.70
N THR A 113 8.99 21.41 7.90
CA THR A 113 8.78 20.54 9.05
C THR A 113 7.28 20.39 9.31
N ASN A 114 6.78 19.16 9.26
CA ASN A 114 5.35 18.87 9.38
C ASN A 114 4.98 18.13 10.68
N TYR A 115 5.88 18.16 11.67
CA TYR A 115 5.65 17.59 12.99
C TYR A 115 6.26 18.46 14.09
N GLN A 116 5.81 18.25 15.31
CA GLN A 116 6.32 18.92 16.50
C GLN A 116 6.33 17.93 17.67
N ILE A 117 7.44 17.89 18.39
CA ILE A 117 7.53 17.19 19.67
C ILE A 117 7.15 18.17 20.78
N LEU A 118 6.17 17.78 21.59
CA LEU A 118 5.69 18.57 22.72
C LEU A 118 6.65 18.47 23.90
N THR A 119 6.74 19.55 24.69
CA THR A 119 7.51 19.56 25.94
C THR A 119 6.79 18.83 27.07
N ASP A 120 5.46 18.93 27.08
CA ASP A 120 4.60 18.20 27.99
C ASP A 120 4.47 16.76 27.51
N ARG A 121 4.56 15.82 28.44
CA ARG A 121 4.51 14.38 28.15
C ARG A 121 3.05 13.91 28.21
N HIS A 122 2.65 13.16 27.20
CA HIS A 122 1.31 12.57 27.09
C HIS A 122 1.44 11.07 26.82
N SER A 123 0.62 10.27 27.50
CA SER A 123 0.71 8.81 27.48
C SER A 123 -0.52 8.12 26.88
N ASP A 124 -1.33 8.84 26.10
CA ASP A 124 -2.60 8.40 25.52
C ASP A 124 -2.43 7.66 24.18
N TYR A 125 -1.22 7.16 23.90
CA TYR A 125 -0.90 6.41 22.67
C TYR A 125 -1.83 5.22 22.42
N ILE A 126 -2.36 4.59 23.47
CA ILE A 126 -3.27 3.43 23.37
C ILE A 126 -4.75 3.81 23.32
N ASP A 127 -5.08 5.07 23.59
CA ASP A 127 -6.48 5.50 23.73
C ASP A 127 -7.03 6.05 22.41
N GLY A 128 -6.21 6.83 21.70
CA GLY A 128 -6.62 7.49 20.47
C GLY A 128 -5.69 8.59 20.01
N LEU A 129 -6.24 9.48 19.20
CA LEU A 129 -5.61 10.70 18.73
C LEU A 129 -6.44 11.93 19.11
N GLU A 130 -5.79 13.08 19.22
CA GLU A 130 -6.47 14.36 19.45
C GLU A 130 -6.29 15.28 18.24
N VAL A 131 -7.38 15.51 17.54
CA VAL A 131 -7.46 16.44 16.42
C VAL A 131 -7.54 17.86 16.97
N GLN A 132 -6.62 18.72 16.55
CA GLN A 132 -6.47 20.09 17.05
C GLN A 132 -7.48 21.06 16.41
N THR A 133 -8.76 20.70 16.43
CA THR A 133 -9.89 21.58 16.07
C THR A 133 -10.14 22.64 17.15
N THR A 134 -11.11 23.54 16.92
CA THR A 134 -11.58 24.48 17.95
C THR A 134 -13.06 24.23 18.27
N PRO A 135 -13.40 23.59 19.40
CA PRO A 135 -12.51 23.02 20.42
C PRO A 135 -11.78 21.75 19.96
N PRO A 136 -10.69 21.32 20.62
CA PRO A 136 -10.00 20.06 20.31
C PRO A 136 -10.94 18.85 20.43
N LEU A 137 -10.74 17.86 19.55
CA LEU A 137 -11.55 16.65 19.48
C LEU A 137 -10.68 15.41 19.68
N PHE A 138 -10.95 14.66 20.75
CA PHE A 138 -10.35 13.36 20.95
C PHE A 138 -11.12 12.29 20.16
N VAL A 139 -10.40 11.47 19.39
CA VAL A 139 -10.93 10.39 18.57
C VAL A 139 -10.28 9.10 19.02
N SER A 140 -11.09 8.15 19.50
CA SER A 140 -10.59 6.86 19.97
C SER A 140 -10.07 6.01 18.80
N TRP A 141 -9.08 5.16 19.04
CA TRP A 141 -8.66 4.14 18.08
C TRP A 141 -9.78 3.18 17.67
N ASP A 142 -10.83 3.05 18.48
CA ASP A 142 -11.97 2.17 18.18
C ASP A 142 -13.05 2.86 17.32
N THR A 143 -12.83 4.11 16.89
CA THR A 143 -13.76 4.85 16.01
C THR A 143 -13.80 4.22 14.63
N SER A 144 -14.99 3.84 14.15
CA SER A 144 -15.12 3.14 12.86
C SER A 144 -14.88 4.06 11.66
N TYR A 145 -14.59 3.50 10.48
CA TYR A 145 -14.49 4.28 9.24
C TYR A 145 -15.73 5.14 9.01
N GLU A 146 -16.94 4.56 9.16
CA GLU A 146 -18.19 5.30 8.97
C GLU A 146 -18.43 6.40 10.02
N GLU A 147 -17.95 6.23 11.25
CA GLU A 147 -18.04 7.23 12.30
C GLU A 147 -17.02 8.34 12.07
N PHE A 148 -15.82 7.99 11.65
CA PHE A 148 -14.72 8.91 11.37
C PHE A 148 -15.11 9.94 10.31
N LEU A 149 -15.75 9.48 9.22
CA LEU A 149 -16.24 10.37 8.15
C LEU A 149 -17.26 11.40 8.64
N LYS A 150 -18.06 11.06 9.65
CA LYS A 150 -19.10 11.95 10.21
C LYS A 150 -18.51 13.07 11.09
N LEU A 151 -17.23 12.98 11.45
CA LEU A 151 -16.56 13.98 12.31
C LEU A 151 -16.29 15.31 11.61
N ASN A 152 -16.33 15.37 10.27
CA ASN A 152 -16.07 16.58 9.47
C ASN A 152 -14.72 17.27 9.80
N ILE A 153 -13.68 16.45 9.98
CA ILE A 153 -12.31 16.90 10.33
C ILE A 153 -11.31 16.74 9.17
N GLY A 154 -11.80 16.39 7.98
CA GLY A 154 -10.96 16.00 6.85
C GLY A 154 -11.77 15.83 5.57
N HIS A 155 -11.11 15.32 4.54
CA HIS A 155 -11.71 15.06 3.23
C HIS A 155 -11.15 13.79 2.59
N LEU A 156 -11.96 13.19 1.69
CA LEU A 156 -11.51 12.11 0.81
C LEU A 156 -10.77 12.72 -0.39
N TYR A 157 -9.71 12.06 -0.83
CA TYR A 157 -9.00 12.36 -2.06
C TYR A 157 -8.47 11.09 -2.72
N GLU A 158 -8.20 11.16 -4.01
CA GLU A 158 -7.60 10.07 -4.79
C GLU A 158 -6.12 10.36 -5.01
N SER A 159 -5.27 9.35 -4.76
CA SER A 159 -3.82 9.44 -4.98
C SER A 159 -3.44 9.21 -6.45
N GLU A 160 -2.17 9.38 -6.79
CA GLU A 160 -1.61 9.14 -8.15
C GLU A 160 -1.71 7.67 -8.63
N PHE A 161 -2.16 6.78 -7.75
CA PHE A 161 -2.42 5.36 -8.01
C PHE A 161 -3.91 5.03 -8.03
N GLU A 162 -4.79 6.04 -8.21
CA GLU A 162 -6.26 5.86 -8.25
C GLU A 162 -6.81 5.22 -6.97
N THR A 163 -6.06 5.36 -5.88
CA THR A 163 -6.40 4.81 -4.56
C THR A 163 -6.96 5.91 -3.68
N SER A 164 -8.10 5.65 -3.06
CA SER A 164 -8.79 6.60 -2.19
C SER A 164 -8.23 6.61 -0.77
N TYR A 165 -8.05 7.82 -0.22
CA TYR A 165 -7.58 8.07 1.13
C TYR A 165 -8.45 9.13 1.81
N PHE A 166 -8.59 9.03 3.13
CA PHE A 166 -9.11 10.12 3.94
C PHE A 166 -7.95 10.86 4.61
N LYS A 167 -7.90 12.17 4.41
CA LYS A 167 -6.89 13.05 4.99
C LYS A 167 -7.48 13.95 6.06
N ILE A 168 -6.85 13.98 7.24
CA ILE A 168 -7.24 14.88 8.32
C ILE A 168 -6.68 16.28 8.04
N ASP A 169 -7.55 17.29 8.02
CA ASP A 169 -7.21 18.67 7.64
C ASP A 169 -6.54 19.48 8.76
N TYR A 170 -6.62 18.97 9.99
CA TYR A 170 -6.10 19.61 11.19
C TYR A 170 -4.85 18.89 11.70
N PRO A 171 -3.95 19.57 12.44
CA PRO A 171 -2.88 18.90 13.17
C PRO A 171 -3.45 17.85 14.12
N VAL A 172 -2.77 16.72 14.24
CA VAL A 172 -3.17 15.59 15.07
C VAL A 172 -2.11 15.34 16.12
N ARG A 173 -2.50 15.27 17.39
CA ARG A 173 -1.63 14.89 18.51
C ARG A 173 -1.81 13.41 18.84
N ILE A 174 -0.72 12.67 18.91
CA ILE A 174 -0.65 11.27 19.37
C ILE A 174 0.45 11.19 20.41
N GLY A 175 0.06 10.99 21.68
CA GLY A 175 0.97 11.18 22.80
C GLY A 175 1.64 12.55 22.73
N SER A 176 2.96 12.57 22.83
CA SER A 176 3.77 13.81 22.86
C SER A 176 4.19 14.29 21.46
N LEU A 177 3.60 13.76 20.39
CA LEU A 177 3.88 14.12 19.00
C LEU A 177 2.66 14.79 18.36
N VAL A 178 2.85 15.96 17.73
CA VAL A 178 1.87 16.58 16.85
C VAL A 178 2.34 16.41 15.40
N ILE A 179 1.46 15.96 14.51
CA ILE A 179 1.74 15.73 13.10
C ILE A 179 0.68 16.42 12.23
N ASN A 180 1.10 16.89 11.06
CA ASN A 180 0.22 17.37 10.01
C ASN A 180 0.07 16.30 8.92
N ASN A 181 -1.07 16.29 8.23
CA ASN A 181 -1.34 15.38 7.12
C ASN A 181 -1.33 13.89 7.54
N LEU A 182 -1.93 13.56 8.69
CA LEU A 182 -2.24 12.17 9.00
C LEU A 182 -3.42 11.73 8.11
N GLU A 183 -3.29 10.58 7.49
CA GLU A 183 -4.27 10.03 6.57
C GLU A 183 -4.42 8.52 6.76
N PHE A 184 -5.47 7.94 6.18
CA PHE A 184 -5.69 6.50 6.14
C PHE A 184 -6.32 6.10 4.81
N TYR A 185 -6.06 4.86 4.38
CA TYR A 185 -6.70 4.27 3.20
C TYR A 185 -8.21 4.12 3.41
N TYR A 186 -8.98 4.43 2.39
CA TYR A 186 -10.44 4.33 2.42
C TYR A 186 -10.95 3.72 1.12
N ASP A 187 -11.69 2.61 1.22
CA ASP A 187 -12.48 2.05 0.13
C ASP A 187 -13.91 1.91 0.60
N GLU A 188 -14.87 2.44 -0.16
CA GLU A 188 -16.29 2.36 0.19
C GLU A 188 -16.87 0.94 0.10
N ASN A 189 -16.19 0.04 -0.64
CA ASN A 189 -16.60 -1.36 -0.81
C ASN A 189 -16.07 -2.26 0.32
N ASP A 190 -15.08 -1.79 1.09
CA ASP A 190 -14.53 -2.49 2.24
C ASP A 190 -15.44 -2.39 3.47
N ARG A 191 -15.07 -3.07 4.55
CA ARG A 191 -15.83 -3.05 5.81
C ARG A 191 -15.73 -1.69 6.50
N GLN A 192 -16.85 -0.97 6.57
CA GLN A 192 -16.90 0.37 7.16
C GLN A 192 -17.20 0.41 8.66
N ASN A 193 -17.79 -0.66 9.21
CA ASN A 193 -18.29 -0.70 10.59
C ASN A 193 -17.26 -1.20 11.62
N ILE A 194 -15.98 -1.17 11.28
CA ILE A 194 -14.86 -1.47 12.18
C ILE A 194 -13.98 -0.23 12.32
N ALA A 195 -13.17 -0.20 13.37
CA ALA A 195 -12.16 0.82 13.58
C ALA A 195 -11.25 1.01 12.35
N VAL A 196 -10.73 2.21 12.15
CA VAL A 196 -9.70 2.45 11.15
C VAL A 196 -8.47 1.59 11.47
N GLN A 197 -8.03 0.77 10.51
CA GLN A 197 -7.00 -0.25 10.75
C GLN A 197 -5.57 0.28 10.59
N SER A 198 -5.34 1.29 9.75
CA SER A 198 -4.01 1.84 9.51
C SER A 198 -4.04 3.32 9.17
N TYR A 199 -3.24 4.11 9.88
CA TYR A 199 -2.95 5.50 9.56
C TYR A 199 -1.50 5.64 9.14
N SER A 200 -1.22 6.56 8.23
CA SER A 200 0.13 6.83 7.76
C SER A 200 0.36 8.30 7.45
N THR A 201 1.63 8.69 7.43
CA THR A 201 2.10 9.97 6.89
C THR A 201 3.61 9.90 6.69
N THR A 202 4.20 10.88 6.01
CA THR A 202 5.65 11.06 5.94
C THR A 202 6.07 12.29 6.70
N LEU A 203 7.02 12.13 7.63
CA LEU A 203 7.52 13.18 8.49
C LEU A 203 8.79 13.79 7.91
N TYR A 204 8.70 15.07 7.56
CA TYR A 204 9.80 15.85 7.04
C TYR A 204 10.34 16.78 8.10
N ALA A 205 11.66 16.89 8.18
CA ALA A 205 12.33 18.01 8.85
C ALA A 205 12.77 19.03 7.79
N ASP A 206 12.93 20.31 8.14
CA ASP A 206 13.35 21.36 7.20
C ASP A 206 14.66 21.06 6.45
N SER A 207 15.49 20.16 7.02
CA SER A 207 16.72 19.70 6.41
C SER A 207 16.54 18.64 5.32
N ASN A 208 15.34 18.08 5.13
CA ASN A 208 15.06 16.87 4.34
C ASN A 208 16.10 15.79 4.61
N SER A 209 16.22 15.40 5.89
CA SER A 209 17.20 14.43 6.36
C SER A 209 16.56 13.49 7.38
N ASP A 210 17.32 12.49 7.81
CA ASP A 210 16.98 11.54 8.89
C ASP A 210 16.81 12.16 10.29
N LYS A 211 16.73 13.49 10.38
CA LYS A 211 16.46 14.20 11.63
C LYS A 211 15.10 13.81 12.21
N SER A 212 14.07 13.69 11.37
CA SER A 212 12.74 13.26 11.83
C SER A 212 12.77 11.86 12.44
N TYR A 213 13.55 10.94 11.86
CA TYR A 213 13.74 9.60 12.42
C TYR A 213 14.38 9.65 13.81
N TYR A 214 15.52 10.35 13.97
CA TYR A 214 16.21 10.38 15.27
C TYR A 214 15.45 11.13 16.36
N GLU A 215 14.71 12.19 16.01
CA GLU A 215 13.90 12.93 16.98
C GLU A 215 12.74 12.06 17.50
N LEU A 216 12.01 11.36 16.62
CA LEU A 216 10.95 10.44 17.04
C LEU A 216 11.49 9.21 17.74
N ARG A 217 12.59 8.63 17.25
CA ARG A 217 13.28 7.53 17.94
C ARG A 217 13.59 7.91 19.37
N LYS A 218 14.17 9.09 19.59
CA LYS A 218 14.48 9.57 20.94
C LYS A 218 13.21 9.72 21.78
N LEU A 219 12.17 10.33 21.22
CA LEU A 219 10.88 10.52 21.88
C LEU A 219 10.30 9.19 22.38
N TRP A 220 10.15 8.23 21.47
CA TRP A 220 9.50 6.95 21.76
C TRP A 220 10.35 6.05 22.65
N MET A 221 11.68 6.02 22.48
CA MET A 221 12.55 5.28 23.40
C MET A 221 12.56 5.83 24.83
N GLU A 222 12.18 7.10 25.03
CA GLU A 222 12.04 7.71 26.37
C GLU A 222 10.64 7.46 26.99
N GLU A 223 9.59 7.39 26.17
CA GLU A 223 8.19 7.33 26.65
C GLU A 223 7.59 5.92 26.64
N ILE A 224 8.01 5.08 25.70
CA ILE A 224 7.45 3.75 25.51
C ILE A 224 8.36 2.72 26.20
N PRO A 225 7.86 1.96 27.18
CA PRO A 225 8.64 0.97 27.91
C PRO A 225 8.89 -0.28 27.05
N THR A 226 9.82 -0.21 26.11
CA THR A 226 10.22 -1.32 25.24
C THR A 226 11.73 -1.55 25.29
N ASP A 227 12.15 -2.82 25.22
CA ASP A 227 13.57 -3.17 25.10
C ASP A 227 14.08 -2.77 23.72
N ILE A 228 15.23 -2.10 23.67
CA ILE A 228 15.83 -1.57 22.44
C ILE A 228 16.12 -2.68 21.41
N GLU A 229 16.45 -3.89 21.88
CA GLU A 229 16.73 -5.04 21.02
C GLU A 229 15.46 -5.55 20.30
N ASN A 230 14.28 -5.21 20.80
CA ASN A 230 13.00 -5.56 20.20
C ASN A 230 12.39 -4.41 19.39
N ALA A 231 13.01 -3.22 19.41
CA ALA A 231 12.43 -2.02 18.85
C ALA A 231 12.61 -1.90 17.32
N GLY A 232 13.44 -2.72 16.68
CA GLY A 232 13.63 -2.70 15.23
C GLY A 232 15.08 -2.95 14.80
N TYR A 233 15.49 -2.33 13.69
CA TYR A 233 16.86 -2.43 13.17
C TYR A 233 17.38 -1.10 12.62
N GLU A 234 18.70 -0.93 12.67
CA GLU A 234 19.38 0.20 12.05
C GLU A 234 20.49 -0.30 11.12
N ARG A 235 20.22 -0.30 9.80
CA ARG A 235 21.17 -0.64 8.75
C ARG A 235 21.62 0.61 8.00
N ASP A 236 22.67 0.48 7.20
CA ASP A 236 23.21 1.59 6.40
C ASP A 236 22.27 2.00 5.26
N ASP A 237 21.45 1.07 4.76
CA ASP A 237 20.45 1.31 3.71
C ASP A 237 19.10 1.77 4.28
N GLN A 238 18.75 1.32 5.49
CA GLN A 238 17.45 1.60 6.08
C GLN A 238 17.46 1.49 7.59
N LYS A 239 16.72 2.39 8.23
CA LYS A 239 16.45 2.34 9.67
C LYS A 239 14.96 2.20 9.93
N TYR A 240 14.61 1.33 10.85
CA TYR A 240 13.23 0.98 11.17
C TYR A 240 13.06 0.83 12.67
N LEU A 241 11.99 1.41 13.21
CA LEU A 241 11.55 1.15 14.58
C LEU A 241 10.07 0.80 14.62
N THR A 242 9.69 -0.03 15.58
CA THR A 242 8.33 -0.48 15.83
C THR A 242 8.09 -0.71 17.30
N PHE A 243 6.87 -0.40 17.74
CA PHE A 243 6.39 -0.56 19.11
C PHE A 243 4.99 -1.15 19.06
N ASP A 244 4.70 -2.14 19.89
CA ASP A 244 3.35 -2.68 20.08
C ASP A 244 2.82 -2.23 21.45
N LEU A 245 1.73 -1.47 21.41
CA LEU A 245 1.07 -0.86 22.55
C LEU A 245 -0.35 -1.39 22.66
N ASP A 246 -0.49 -2.63 23.14
CA ASP A 246 -1.78 -3.29 23.37
C ASP A 246 -2.67 -3.29 22.11
N GLY A 247 -2.10 -3.82 21.02
CA GLY A 247 -2.76 -3.90 19.72
C GLY A 247 -2.67 -2.61 18.91
N ILE A 248 -2.04 -1.54 19.42
CA ILE A 248 -1.70 -0.35 18.63
C ILE A 248 -0.21 -0.40 18.28
N GLY A 249 0.08 -0.69 17.01
CA GLY A 249 1.43 -0.70 16.47
C GLY A 249 1.86 0.70 16.01
N LEU A 250 2.95 1.24 16.55
CA LEU A 250 3.59 2.45 16.06
C LEU A 250 4.89 2.09 15.34
N SER A 251 5.09 2.55 14.11
CA SER A 251 6.35 2.30 13.40
C SER A 251 6.85 3.51 12.63
N ILE A 252 8.17 3.62 12.52
CA ILE A 252 8.85 4.61 11.69
C ILE A 252 9.93 3.96 10.83
N CYS A 253 10.07 4.43 9.60
CA CYS A 253 11.08 3.95 8.66
C CYS A 253 11.75 5.13 7.94
N TYR A 254 13.08 5.10 7.83
CA TYR A 254 13.85 6.00 6.99
C TYR A 254 14.71 5.19 6.01
N THR A 255 14.61 5.52 4.73
CA THR A 255 15.34 4.84 3.64
C THR A 255 16.44 5.76 3.11
N TYR A 256 17.67 5.26 3.08
CA TYR A 256 18.84 6.03 2.66
C TYR A 256 19.13 5.87 1.16
N ASP A 257 19.86 6.84 0.60
CA ASP A 257 20.33 6.81 -0.78
C ASP A 257 21.48 5.79 -0.91
N VAL A 258 21.16 4.59 -1.36
CA VAL A 258 22.09 3.50 -1.71
C VAL A 258 21.77 3.00 -3.11
N ASP A 259 22.66 2.24 -3.76
CA ASP A 259 22.51 1.85 -5.18
C ASP A 259 21.09 1.37 -5.57
N SER A 260 20.43 0.56 -4.74
CA SER A 260 19.10 0.00 -5.00
C SER A 260 17.90 0.83 -4.52
N GLN A 261 18.11 1.97 -3.85
CA GLN A 261 17.05 2.73 -3.18
C GLN A 261 17.22 4.25 -3.38
N TYR A 262 16.15 5.02 -3.16
CA TYR A 262 16.18 6.48 -3.28
C TYR A 262 15.76 7.13 -1.97
N ASP A 263 16.43 8.20 -1.60
CA ASP A 263 16.10 9.00 -0.41
C ASP A 263 15.23 10.21 -0.79
N ASP A 264 14.01 10.22 -0.26
CA ASP A 264 13.04 11.31 -0.39
C ASP A 264 13.08 12.32 0.76
N GLY A 265 14.02 12.16 1.71
CA GLY A 265 14.28 13.08 2.81
C GLY A 265 13.25 13.02 3.95
N GLY A 266 12.35 12.03 3.94
CA GLY A 266 11.29 11.87 4.93
C GLY A 266 11.38 10.56 5.72
N THR A 267 10.79 10.57 6.92
CA THR A 267 10.57 9.35 7.71
C THR A 267 9.12 8.91 7.55
N SER A 268 8.88 7.73 7.01
CA SER A 268 7.53 7.15 7.00
C SER A 268 7.08 6.86 8.42
N LEU A 269 5.88 7.28 8.79
CA LEU A 269 5.20 6.97 10.04
C LEU A 269 3.99 6.08 9.71
N SER A 270 3.80 5.01 10.48
CA SER A 270 2.60 4.18 10.40
C SER A 270 2.07 3.86 11.79
N ILE A 271 0.74 3.84 11.90
CA ILE A 271 0.00 3.53 13.12
C ILE A 271 -1.02 2.48 12.75
N ASN A 272 -0.86 1.26 13.26
CA ASN A 272 -1.69 0.12 12.90
C ASN A 272 -2.51 -0.33 14.10
N ASN A 273 -3.82 -0.52 13.89
CA ASN A 273 -4.74 -1.03 14.88
C ASN A 273 -4.94 -2.53 14.65
N TYR A 274 -4.19 -3.35 15.39
CA TYR A 274 -4.24 -4.80 15.35
C TYR A 274 -5.30 -5.40 16.26
N ARG A 275 -6.08 -4.58 16.99
CA ARG A 275 -7.12 -5.09 17.88
C ARG A 275 -8.15 -5.93 17.13
N ASP A 276 -8.77 -6.84 17.88
CA ASP A 276 -9.81 -7.71 17.37
C ASP A 276 -11.16 -6.99 17.38
N TYR A 277 -11.92 -7.18 16.30
CA TYR A 277 -13.26 -6.62 16.12
C TYR A 277 -14.26 -7.71 15.71
N SER A 278 -13.93 -8.98 15.95
CA SER A 278 -14.75 -10.15 15.66
C SER A 278 -16.15 -10.08 16.27
N GLU A 279 -16.30 -9.44 17.44
CA GLU A 279 -17.60 -9.25 18.10
C GLU A 279 -18.63 -8.51 17.25
N ILE A 280 -18.18 -7.62 16.36
CA ILE A 280 -19.05 -6.87 15.45
C ILE A 280 -19.68 -7.83 14.43
N ILE A 281 -18.90 -8.80 13.95
CA ILE A 281 -19.34 -9.79 12.97
C ILE A 281 -20.33 -10.79 13.58
N VAL A 282 -20.13 -11.18 14.85
CA VAL A 282 -21.03 -12.11 15.55
C VAL A 282 -22.46 -11.57 15.61
N ARG A 283 -22.62 -10.25 15.69
CA ARG A 283 -23.94 -9.60 15.70
C ARG A 283 -24.67 -9.65 14.36
N ASP A 284 -23.93 -9.82 13.26
CA ASP A 284 -24.45 -9.83 11.89
C ASP A 284 -24.74 -11.25 11.36
N THR A 285 -24.85 -12.25 12.26
CA THR A 285 -25.08 -13.64 11.85
C THR A 285 -26.45 -13.78 11.16
N ILE A 286 -26.43 -14.33 9.94
CA ILE A 286 -27.65 -14.62 9.18
C ILE A 286 -28.37 -15.87 9.73
N GLU A 287 -29.70 -15.85 9.70
CA GLU A 287 -30.53 -17.01 10.06
C GLU A 287 -30.90 -17.79 8.79
N LEU A 288 -30.29 -18.97 8.61
CA LEU A 288 -30.55 -19.84 7.45
C LEU A 288 -31.72 -20.79 7.73
N ASN A 289 -32.62 -20.96 6.75
CA ASN A 289 -33.75 -21.88 6.88
C ASN A 289 -33.29 -23.35 6.67
N PRO A 290 -33.41 -24.25 7.67
CA PRO A 290 -32.97 -25.64 7.57
C PRO A 290 -33.65 -26.45 6.46
N GLU A 291 -34.89 -26.13 6.11
CA GLU A 291 -35.67 -26.91 5.13
C GLU A 291 -35.27 -26.60 3.68
N SER A 292 -34.68 -25.43 3.43
CA SER A 292 -34.39 -24.94 2.08
C SER A 292 -32.92 -24.70 1.80
N THR A 293 -32.10 -24.55 2.84
CA THR A 293 -30.65 -24.37 2.70
C THR A 293 -30.01 -25.69 2.28
N LYS A 294 -29.28 -25.65 1.18
CA LYS A 294 -28.47 -26.79 0.71
C LYS A 294 -27.03 -26.58 1.16
N ILE A 295 -26.39 -27.65 1.61
CA ILE A 295 -25.01 -27.63 2.13
C ILE A 295 -24.20 -28.72 1.44
N LEU A 296 -22.99 -28.38 1.02
CA LEU A 296 -21.98 -29.33 0.55
C LEU A 296 -20.71 -29.12 1.39
N SER A 297 -20.35 -30.12 2.18
CA SER A 297 -19.14 -30.11 3.01
C SER A 297 -17.94 -30.62 2.21
N PHE A 298 -16.77 -30.04 2.47
CA PHE A 298 -15.49 -30.53 1.97
C PHE A 298 -14.85 -31.44 3.03
N GLU A 299 -14.46 -32.64 2.62
CA GLU A 299 -13.74 -33.61 3.47
C GLU A 299 -12.21 -33.40 3.45
N THR A 300 -11.76 -32.25 2.95
CA THR A 300 -10.34 -31.87 2.89
C THR A 300 -10.12 -30.59 3.70
N TRP A 301 -8.92 -30.44 4.24
CA TRP A 301 -8.54 -29.22 4.94
C TRP A 301 -8.27 -28.10 3.92
N LEU A 302 -8.96 -26.99 4.09
CA LEU A 302 -8.83 -25.80 3.25
C LEU A 302 -8.60 -24.57 4.13
N ASP A 303 -7.55 -23.83 3.82
CA ASP A 303 -7.23 -22.58 4.49
C ASP A 303 -8.13 -21.47 3.97
N PHE A 304 -9.00 -20.95 4.83
CA PHE A 304 -9.97 -19.90 4.48
C PHE A 304 -9.25 -18.54 4.38
N GLN A 305 -9.24 -17.97 3.18
CA GLN A 305 -8.49 -16.75 2.85
C GLN A 305 -9.22 -15.42 3.15
N PRO A 306 -10.56 -15.31 3.09
CA PRO A 306 -11.22 -14.03 3.31
C PRO A 306 -10.97 -13.44 4.69
N ASP A 307 -10.51 -12.19 4.70
CA ASP A 307 -10.31 -11.39 5.93
C ASP A 307 -11.53 -10.52 6.20
N TYR A 308 -12.10 -10.66 7.39
CA TYR A 308 -13.26 -9.86 7.79
C TYR A 308 -12.94 -8.37 7.91
N LYS A 309 -11.70 -8.01 8.19
CA LYS A 309 -11.29 -6.61 8.35
C LYS A 309 -11.36 -5.84 7.04
N ASN A 310 -11.08 -6.52 5.93
CA ASN A 310 -11.02 -5.91 4.60
C ASN A 310 -12.18 -6.32 3.70
N ASN A 311 -13.16 -7.08 4.20
CA ASN A 311 -14.28 -7.55 3.37
C ASN A 311 -15.59 -7.57 4.17
N ALA A 312 -16.51 -6.67 3.78
CA ALA A 312 -17.82 -6.54 4.40
C ALA A 312 -18.71 -7.78 4.23
N ASN A 313 -18.43 -8.63 3.23
CA ASN A 313 -19.19 -9.85 2.97
C ASN A 313 -18.78 -11.04 3.85
N VAL A 314 -17.72 -10.89 4.65
CA VAL A 314 -17.31 -11.89 5.63
C VAL A 314 -18.16 -11.76 6.89
N ILE A 315 -18.87 -12.80 7.24
CA ILE A 315 -19.80 -12.89 8.36
C ILE A 315 -19.36 -13.98 9.34
N ALA A 316 -20.00 -14.07 10.50
CA ALA A 316 -19.82 -15.21 11.40
C ALA A 316 -20.47 -16.45 10.77
N VAL A 317 -19.89 -17.64 11.00
CA VAL A 317 -20.49 -18.88 10.47
C VAL A 317 -21.91 -19.05 11.02
N PRO A 318 -22.94 -19.14 10.16
CA PRO A 318 -24.31 -19.36 10.60
C PRO A 318 -24.43 -20.65 11.41
N GLN A 319 -25.20 -20.63 12.51
CA GLN A 319 -25.32 -21.75 13.44
C GLN A 319 -25.72 -23.06 12.74
N LEU A 320 -26.64 -22.99 11.77
CA LEU A 320 -27.07 -24.15 10.98
C LEU A 320 -25.88 -24.84 10.29
N LEU A 321 -24.91 -24.09 9.78
CA LEU A 321 -23.75 -24.66 9.10
C LEU A 321 -22.84 -25.35 10.11
N ASN A 322 -22.53 -24.72 11.24
CA ASN A 322 -21.73 -25.33 12.31
C ASN A 322 -22.30 -26.68 12.78
N GLU A 323 -23.62 -26.76 12.94
CA GLU A 323 -24.31 -27.99 13.36
C GLU A 323 -24.25 -29.10 12.30
N ASN A 324 -24.27 -28.76 11.01
CA ASN A 324 -24.30 -29.74 9.91
C ASN A 324 -22.91 -30.14 9.41
N THR A 325 -21.92 -29.24 9.47
CA THR A 325 -20.58 -29.47 8.93
C THR A 325 -19.59 -29.89 10.00
N GLN A 326 -19.94 -29.80 11.29
CA GLN A 326 -19.00 -30.05 12.40
C GLN A 326 -17.71 -29.21 12.25
N TYR A 327 -17.86 -27.93 11.87
CA TYR A 327 -16.76 -26.98 11.65
C TYR A 327 -15.83 -27.32 10.47
N HIS A 328 -16.21 -28.25 9.57
CA HIS A 328 -15.51 -28.45 8.30
C HIS A 328 -15.85 -27.33 7.32
N ASN A 329 -14.91 -27.04 6.41
CA ASN A 329 -15.15 -26.13 5.30
C ASN A 329 -16.31 -26.64 4.45
N ALA A 330 -17.19 -25.74 4.06
CA ALA A 330 -18.37 -26.06 3.30
C ALA A 330 -18.77 -24.93 2.38
N VAL A 331 -19.68 -25.23 1.48
CA VAL A 331 -20.44 -24.26 0.70
C VAL A 331 -21.92 -24.42 1.04
N TRP A 332 -22.65 -23.31 1.14
CA TRP A 332 -24.11 -23.34 1.29
C TRP A 332 -24.78 -22.55 0.18
N LEU A 333 -26.03 -22.90 -0.11
CA LEU A 333 -26.95 -22.13 -0.94
C LEU A 333 -28.27 -21.96 -0.20
N ALA A 334 -28.64 -20.71 0.08
CA ALA A 334 -29.90 -20.33 0.70
C ALA A 334 -31.02 -20.18 -0.33
N ASN A 335 -32.26 -20.00 0.15
CA ASN A 335 -33.47 -19.90 -0.67
C ASN A 335 -33.63 -18.56 -1.39
N ASP A 336 -33.04 -17.49 -0.85
CA ASP A 336 -32.98 -16.15 -1.43
C ASP A 336 -31.91 -16.01 -2.52
N HIS A 337 -31.32 -17.14 -2.94
CA HIS A 337 -30.21 -17.23 -3.89
C HIS A 337 -28.89 -16.63 -3.39
N THR A 338 -28.75 -16.34 -2.09
CA THR A 338 -27.45 -16.11 -1.49
C THR A 338 -26.74 -17.43 -1.25
N PHE A 339 -25.43 -17.43 -1.36
CA PHE A 339 -24.60 -18.61 -1.14
C PHE A 339 -23.28 -18.18 -0.53
N GLY A 340 -22.47 -19.12 -0.06
CA GLY A 340 -21.18 -18.73 0.49
C GLY A 340 -20.33 -19.91 0.91
N PHE A 341 -19.19 -19.60 1.51
CA PHE A 341 -18.16 -20.56 1.90
C PHE A 341 -17.74 -20.38 3.35
N THR A 342 -17.54 -21.46 4.10
CA THR A 342 -17.23 -21.44 5.53
C THR A 342 -15.75 -21.73 5.84
N GLY A 343 -15.15 -20.89 6.66
CA GLY A 343 -13.96 -21.22 7.44
C GLY A 343 -14.33 -21.84 8.79
N ASP A 344 -13.44 -21.68 9.78
CA ASP A 344 -13.66 -22.14 11.16
C ASP A 344 -14.64 -21.21 11.91
N GLN A 345 -14.29 -19.92 12.04
CA GLN A 345 -15.08 -18.92 12.77
C GLN A 345 -15.86 -17.98 11.86
N TYR A 346 -15.42 -17.83 10.61
CA TYR A 346 -15.99 -16.91 9.64
C TYR A 346 -16.50 -17.63 8.42
N ALA A 347 -17.39 -16.97 7.69
CA ALA A 347 -17.87 -17.39 6.40
C ALA A 347 -17.92 -16.18 5.47
N ILE A 348 -17.86 -16.38 4.15
CA ILE A 348 -18.06 -15.31 3.17
C ILE A 348 -19.35 -15.55 2.40
N GLN A 349 -20.18 -14.52 2.30
CA GLN A 349 -21.46 -14.57 1.61
C GLN A 349 -21.39 -13.84 0.27
N PHE A 350 -22.10 -14.38 -0.72
CA PHE A 350 -22.26 -13.77 -2.03
C PHE A 350 -23.72 -13.76 -2.44
N ASN A 351 -24.11 -12.73 -3.19
CA ASN A 351 -25.32 -12.79 -3.99
C ASN A 351 -25.01 -13.47 -5.32
N ARG A 352 -25.76 -14.52 -5.66
CA ARG A 352 -25.60 -15.27 -6.92
C ARG A 352 -25.65 -14.39 -8.16
N THR A 353 -26.36 -13.26 -8.14
CA THR A 353 -26.46 -12.34 -9.28
C THR A 353 -25.16 -11.65 -9.62
N ASP A 354 -24.22 -11.57 -8.66
CA ASP A 354 -23.02 -10.76 -8.78
C ASP A 354 -21.81 -11.59 -9.21
N ILE A 355 -22.00 -12.92 -9.28
CA ILE A 355 -20.94 -13.87 -9.59
C ILE A 355 -20.96 -14.24 -11.07
N SER A 356 -19.79 -14.18 -11.70
CA SER A 356 -19.59 -14.63 -13.07
C SER A 356 -19.27 -16.12 -13.09
N GLN A 357 -18.25 -16.55 -12.33
CA GLN A 357 -17.75 -17.92 -12.32
C GLN A 357 -16.99 -18.25 -11.03
N ILE A 358 -16.76 -19.55 -10.80
CA ILE A 358 -15.86 -20.07 -9.78
C ILE A 358 -14.62 -20.62 -10.50
N ILE A 359 -13.44 -20.48 -9.90
CA ILE A 359 -12.18 -20.96 -10.45
C ILE A 359 -11.51 -21.86 -9.43
N VAL A 360 -11.17 -23.08 -9.84
CA VAL A 360 -10.33 -24.02 -9.09
C VAL A 360 -9.03 -24.20 -9.87
N GLN A 361 -7.96 -23.58 -9.37
CA GLN A 361 -6.66 -23.55 -10.04
C GLN A 361 -5.67 -24.43 -9.31
N ASN A 362 -5.29 -25.55 -9.91
CA ASN A 362 -4.19 -26.36 -9.41
C ASN A 362 -2.86 -25.73 -9.81
N VAL A 363 -1.92 -25.65 -8.87
CA VAL A 363 -0.57 -25.15 -9.09
C VAL A 363 0.44 -26.26 -8.83
N LEU A 364 1.24 -26.52 -9.85
CA LEU A 364 2.31 -27.50 -9.84
C LEU A 364 3.54 -26.93 -9.12
N PRO A 365 4.23 -27.74 -8.32
CA PRO A 365 5.42 -27.28 -7.63
C PRO A 365 6.62 -27.19 -8.59
N ALA A 366 7.35 -26.08 -8.53
CA ALA A 366 8.72 -25.97 -9.03
C ALA A 366 9.71 -26.62 -8.03
N LYS A 367 9.44 -26.50 -6.72
CA LYS A 367 10.08 -27.24 -5.61
C LYS A 367 9.07 -27.44 -4.47
N GLY A 368 9.06 -28.62 -3.86
CA GLY A 368 8.12 -28.94 -2.76
C GLY A 368 6.81 -29.57 -3.23
N GLY A 369 5.75 -29.42 -2.45
CA GLY A 369 4.39 -29.86 -2.80
C GLY A 369 3.63 -28.77 -3.58
N GLY A 370 2.76 -29.18 -4.51
CA GLY A 370 1.84 -28.28 -5.19
C GLY A 370 0.67 -27.88 -4.28
N TYR A 371 -0.19 -27.00 -4.78
CA TYR A 371 -1.35 -26.51 -4.05
C TYR A 371 -2.54 -26.26 -4.99
N VAL A 372 -3.69 -25.96 -4.42
CA VAL A 372 -4.88 -25.51 -5.16
C VAL A 372 -5.32 -24.15 -4.61
N GLU A 373 -5.72 -23.27 -5.52
CA GLU A 373 -6.35 -21.99 -5.21
C GLU A 373 -7.81 -22.04 -5.64
N PHE A 374 -8.71 -21.65 -4.75
CA PHE A 374 -10.14 -21.53 -5.02
C PHE A 374 -10.53 -20.06 -5.03
N PHE A 375 -11.11 -19.60 -6.13
CA PHE A 375 -11.58 -18.24 -6.28
C PHE A 375 -13.04 -18.15 -6.69
N VAL A 376 -13.67 -17.03 -6.31
CA VAL A 376 -14.94 -16.57 -6.87
C VAL A 376 -14.65 -15.32 -7.70
N ARG A 377 -15.03 -15.33 -8.97
CA ARG A 377 -14.93 -14.16 -9.84
C ARG A 377 -16.26 -13.41 -9.84
N LEU A 378 -16.20 -12.12 -9.53
CA LEU A 378 -17.36 -11.22 -9.60
C LEU A 378 -17.63 -10.80 -11.05
N LYS A 379 -18.79 -10.22 -11.32
CA LYS A 379 -19.11 -9.63 -12.63
C LYS A 379 -18.38 -8.31 -12.90
N SER A 380 -17.86 -7.66 -11.85
CA SER A 380 -16.91 -6.54 -11.95
C SER A 380 -15.53 -6.98 -12.46
N ASP A 381 -15.31 -8.30 -12.58
CA ASP A 381 -14.03 -8.97 -12.88
C ASP A 381 -13.06 -9.09 -11.70
N ASP A 382 -13.47 -8.62 -10.51
CA ASP A 382 -12.71 -8.84 -9.28
C ASP A 382 -12.64 -10.32 -8.92
N LEU A 383 -11.51 -10.73 -8.36
CA LEU A 383 -11.24 -12.10 -7.97
C LEU A 383 -11.10 -12.20 -6.45
N VAL A 384 -12.02 -12.93 -5.81
CA VAL A 384 -12.00 -13.15 -4.36
C VAL A 384 -11.43 -14.53 -4.09
N ALA A 385 -10.28 -14.59 -3.42
CA ALA A 385 -9.71 -15.85 -2.91
C ALA A 385 -10.57 -16.37 -1.75
N ILE A 386 -10.98 -17.64 -1.84
CA ILE A 386 -11.82 -18.29 -0.82
C ILE A 386 -11.00 -19.29 -0.02
N TYR A 387 -10.30 -20.18 -0.72
CA TYR A 387 -9.56 -21.27 -0.09
C TYR A 387 -8.19 -21.47 -0.73
N TYR A 388 -7.26 -21.92 0.11
CA TYR A 388 -6.01 -22.54 -0.29
C TYR A 388 -5.95 -23.97 0.23
N GLY A 389 -5.36 -24.90 -0.52
CA GLY A 389 -5.32 -26.30 -0.08
C GLY A 389 -4.25 -27.13 -0.78
N GLU A 390 -4.19 -28.41 -0.46
CA GLU A 390 -3.33 -29.35 -1.16
C GLU A 390 -3.72 -29.49 -2.64
N GLN A 391 -2.73 -29.74 -3.49
CA GLN A 391 -2.96 -29.93 -4.91
C GLN A 391 -4.04 -31.00 -5.17
N ASN A 392 -4.98 -30.70 -6.07
CA ASN A 392 -6.10 -31.55 -6.49
C ASN A 392 -7.14 -31.84 -5.40
N ALA A 393 -7.03 -31.22 -4.21
CA ALA A 393 -7.96 -31.47 -3.09
C ALA A 393 -9.43 -31.11 -3.43
N LEU A 394 -9.64 -30.23 -4.40
CA LEU A 394 -10.95 -29.73 -4.81
C LEU A 394 -11.49 -30.37 -6.09
N ASP A 395 -10.72 -31.21 -6.78
CA ASP A 395 -11.09 -31.78 -8.10
C ASP A 395 -12.41 -32.57 -8.02
N ALA A 396 -12.60 -33.34 -6.96
CA ALA A 396 -13.81 -34.14 -6.73
C ALA A 396 -15.07 -33.28 -6.48
N TYR A 397 -14.89 -32.00 -6.14
CA TYR A 397 -15.97 -31.09 -5.78
C TYR A 397 -16.39 -30.16 -6.91
N VAL A 398 -15.66 -30.10 -8.03
CA VAL A 398 -15.94 -29.22 -9.18
C VAL A 398 -17.36 -29.40 -9.70
N GLN A 399 -17.75 -30.64 -10.02
CA GLN A 399 -19.10 -30.92 -10.53
C GLN A 399 -20.19 -30.72 -9.46
N PRO A 400 -20.05 -31.25 -8.22
CA PRO A 400 -20.99 -30.96 -7.13
C PRO A 400 -21.21 -29.47 -6.87
N LEU A 401 -20.17 -28.65 -6.92
CA LEU A 401 -20.24 -27.19 -6.77
C LEU A 401 -21.06 -26.55 -7.88
N GLN A 402 -20.76 -26.91 -9.13
CA GLN A 402 -21.47 -26.40 -10.30
C GLN A 402 -22.96 -26.78 -10.24
N GLU A 403 -23.29 -28.01 -9.85
CA GLU A 403 -24.66 -28.48 -9.71
C GLU A 403 -25.41 -27.79 -8.55
N LEU A 404 -24.73 -27.57 -7.42
CA LEU A 404 -25.31 -26.91 -6.26
C LEU A 404 -25.65 -25.45 -6.56
N LEU A 405 -24.69 -24.69 -7.10
CA LEU A 405 -24.77 -23.24 -7.24
C LEU A 405 -25.34 -22.80 -8.61
N GLY A 406 -25.34 -23.70 -9.59
CA GLY A 406 -25.64 -23.38 -10.98
C GLY A 406 -24.68 -22.34 -11.56
N ILE A 407 -23.45 -22.23 -11.03
CA ILE A 407 -22.38 -21.33 -11.49
C ILE A 407 -21.36 -22.19 -12.24
N GLU A 408 -20.84 -21.68 -13.36
CA GLU A 408 -19.75 -22.33 -14.06
C GLU A 408 -18.51 -22.43 -13.15
N VAL A 409 -17.97 -23.63 -13.00
CA VAL A 409 -16.72 -23.88 -12.27
C VAL A 409 -15.63 -24.18 -13.30
N LEU A 410 -14.70 -23.25 -13.47
CA LEU A 410 -13.55 -23.40 -14.34
C LEU A 410 -12.40 -24.09 -13.63
N THR A 411 -11.77 -25.02 -14.33
CA THR A 411 -10.51 -25.67 -13.94
C THR A 411 -9.47 -25.40 -15.02
N PRO A 412 -8.76 -24.25 -14.97
CA PRO A 412 -7.74 -23.95 -15.97
C PRO A 412 -6.59 -24.98 -15.92
N GLU A 413 -5.82 -25.03 -17.00
CA GLU A 413 -4.63 -25.89 -17.04
C GLU A 413 -3.69 -25.56 -15.87
N PRO A 414 -3.15 -26.58 -15.16
CA PRO A 414 -2.22 -26.34 -14.07
C PRO A 414 -0.95 -25.61 -14.54
N TYR A 415 -0.50 -24.63 -13.78
CA TYR A 415 0.76 -23.91 -14.04
C TYR A 415 1.80 -24.18 -12.95
N TYR A 416 3.09 -23.97 -13.24
CA TYR A 416 4.17 -24.13 -12.25
C TYR A 416 4.36 -22.84 -11.44
N ASN A 417 4.54 -22.94 -10.11
CA ASN A 417 4.95 -21.80 -9.30
C ASN A 417 6.44 -21.45 -9.57
N CYS A 418 6.69 -20.71 -10.64
CA CYS A 418 8.04 -20.34 -11.10
C CYS A 418 8.81 -19.46 -10.09
#